data_AF-X1JV37-F1
#
_entry.id   AF-X1JV37-F1
#
_cell.length_a   1.000
_cell.length_b   1.000
_cell.length_c   1.000
_cell.angle_alpha   90.00
_cell.angle_beta   90.00
_cell.angle_gamma   90.00
#
_symmetry.space_group_name_H-M   'P 1'
#
loop_
_entity.id
_entity.type
_entity.pdbx_description
1 polymer ?
#
loop_
_entity_poly.entity_id
_entity_poly.type
_entity_poly.pdbx_seq_one_letter_code
_entity_poly.pdbx_strand_id
1 'polypeptide(L)'
;MADLTLQQFLIPEDAQIVLDGGDIVVFSYKFINHKARSPRSTFFPISMGHLGIGIPYSVAVKIAKPDKTVVCLTGDGSFLFNVQELETAVRLNLPIIIVIA
;
A
#
# COMPACT_ATOMS: atom_id res chain seq x y z
N MET A 1 20.79 -23.17 9.08
CA MET A 1 20.02 -21.94 9.37
C MET A 1 19.33 -21.55 8.09
N ALA A 2 18.03 -21.80 8.01
CA ALA A 2 17.25 -21.61 6.79
C ALA A 2 17.26 -20.12 6.40
N ASP A 3 17.40 -19.91 5.11
CA ASP A 3 17.45 -18.65 4.40
C ASP A 3 16.26 -17.73 4.73
N LEU A 4 16.49 -16.72 5.58
CA LEU A 4 15.52 -15.65 5.90
C LEU A 4 15.26 -14.69 4.73
N THR A 5 15.88 -14.92 3.57
CA THR A 5 15.81 -14.03 2.41
C THR A 5 14.52 -14.25 1.58
N LEU A 6 13.78 -15.35 1.84
CA LEU A 6 12.57 -15.74 1.11
C LEU A 6 11.24 -15.08 1.54
N GLN A 7 11.22 -14.15 2.49
CA GLN A 7 9.99 -13.42 2.89
C GLN A 7 10.08 -11.90 2.71
N GLN A 8 10.97 -11.41 1.87
CA GLN A 8 10.88 -10.01 1.43
C GLN A 8 9.77 -9.92 0.39
N PHE A 9 8.72 -9.16 0.69
CA PHE A 9 7.79 -8.69 -0.34
C PHE A 9 8.65 -7.91 -1.36
N LEU A 10 8.82 -8.46 -2.56
CA LEU A 10 9.62 -7.85 -3.62
C LEU A 10 8.88 -6.62 -4.17
N ILE A 11 8.88 -5.54 -3.40
CA ILE A 11 8.34 -4.25 -3.77
C ILE A 11 9.48 -3.43 -4.37
N PRO A 12 9.39 -2.98 -5.64
CA PRO A 12 10.40 -2.13 -6.25
C PRO A 12 10.74 -0.94 -5.34
N GLU A 13 12.03 -0.60 -5.20
CA GLU A 13 12.48 0.44 -4.25
C GLU A 13 11.84 1.81 -4.51
N ASP A 14 11.53 2.11 -5.78
CA ASP A 14 10.94 3.36 -6.22
C ASP A 14 9.40 3.37 -6.23
N ALA A 15 8.77 2.24 -5.90
CA ALA A 15 7.31 2.15 -5.79
C ALA A 15 6.77 3.04 -4.66
N GLN A 16 5.49 3.38 -4.77
CA GLN A 16 4.75 4.09 -3.74
C GLN A 16 3.96 3.08 -2.93
N ILE A 17 4.18 3.07 -1.62
CA ILE A 17 3.56 2.12 -0.72
C ILE A 17 2.43 2.83 0.02
N VAL A 18 1.24 2.26 -0.04
CA VAL A 18 0.11 2.66 0.78
C VAL A 18 -0.14 1.54 1.78
N LEU A 19 -0.06 1.85 3.08
CA LEU A 19 -0.37 0.93 4.15
C LEU A 19 -1.72 1.33 4.73
N ASP A 20 -2.69 0.44 4.61
CA ASP A 20 -4.03 0.64 5.17
C ASP A 20 -4.01 0.60 6.71
N GLY A 21 -5.11 0.96 7.36
CA GLY A 21 -5.23 0.88 8.82
C GLY A 21 -5.16 -0.55 9.35
N GLY A 22 -4.90 -0.67 10.66
CA GLY A 22 -4.83 -1.96 11.37
C GLY A 22 -3.41 -2.55 11.43
N ASP A 23 -3.33 -3.84 11.75
CA ASP A 23 -2.05 -4.50 12.01
C ASP A 23 -1.15 -4.59 10.78
N ILE A 24 -1.71 -4.47 9.57
CA ILE A 24 -0.96 -4.47 8.32
C ILE A 24 0.12 -3.38 8.30
N VAL A 25 -0.09 -2.24 8.97
CA VAL A 25 0.94 -1.20 9.15
C VAL A 25 2.13 -1.77 9.91
N VAL A 26 1.89 -2.42 11.05
CA VAL A 26 2.93 -2.95 11.93
C VAL A 26 3.71 -4.06 11.24
N PHE A 27 3.02 -4.98 10.56
CA PHE A 27 3.66 -6.04 9.79
C PHE A 27 4.50 -5.45 8.66
N SER A 28 3.93 -4.54 7.86
CA SER A 28 4.65 -3.91 6.73
C SER A 28 5.91 -3.19 7.16
N TYR A 29 5.87 -2.44 8.26
CA TYR A 29 7.04 -1.73 8.80
C TYR A 29 8.17 -2.66 9.22
N LYS A 30 7.89 -3.91 9.58
CA LYS A 30 8.92 -4.90 9.93
C LYS A 30 9.59 -5.51 8.69
N PHE A 31 8.85 -5.67 7.59
CA PHE A 31 9.33 -6.42 6.43
C PHE A 31 9.74 -5.53 5.24
N ILE A 32 9.39 -4.25 5.25
CA ILE A 32 9.74 -3.30 4.18
C ILE A 32 10.93 -2.46 4.62
N ASN A 33 11.98 -2.43 3.80
CA ASN A 33 13.13 -1.55 4.03
C ASN A 33 12.79 -0.10 3.63
N HIS A 34 12.16 0.65 4.54
CA HIS A 34 11.81 2.06 4.29
C HIS A 34 13.03 2.99 4.15
N LYS A 35 14.21 2.62 4.68
CA LYS A 35 15.41 3.46 4.60
C LYS A 35 15.99 3.55 3.19
N ALA A 36 15.79 2.51 2.37
CA ALA A 36 16.23 2.48 0.98
C ALA A 36 15.28 3.24 0.03
N ARG A 37 14.12 3.73 0.52
CA ARG A 37 13.09 4.34 -0.32
C ARG A 37 13.18 5.85 -0.29
N SER A 38 12.73 6.49 -1.39
CA SER A 38 12.70 7.94 -1.49
C SER A 38 11.77 8.59 -0.45
N PRO A 39 12.03 9.83 0.00
CA PRO A 39 11.12 10.57 0.87
C PRO A 39 9.71 10.66 0.26
N ARG A 40 8.67 10.60 1.10
CA ARG A 40 7.26 10.65 0.66
C ARG A 40 6.90 9.54 -0.34
N SER A 41 7.38 8.31 -0.07
CA SER A 41 7.05 7.09 -0.83
C SER A 41 6.27 6.05 -0.02
N THR A 42 5.94 6.34 1.23
CA THR A 42 5.09 5.51 2.09
C THR A 42 3.99 6.39 2.68
N PHE A 43 2.74 5.94 2.57
CA PHE A 43 1.53 6.67 2.96
C PHE A 43 0.68 5.78 3.85
N PHE A 44 0.26 6.27 5.01
CA PHE A 44 -0.55 5.51 5.97
C PHE A 44 -1.23 6.47 6.96
N PRO A 45 -2.31 6.06 7.66
CA PRO A 45 -3.12 6.96 8.49
C PRO A 45 -2.48 7.18 9.87
N ILE A 46 -1.35 7.91 9.92
CA ILE A 46 -0.54 8.12 11.14
C ILE A 46 -1.36 8.62 12.35
N SER A 47 -2.36 9.47 12.13
CA SER A 47 -3.07 10.11 13.25
C SER A 47 -4.01 9.17 13.98
N MET A 48 -4.97 8.57 13.27
CA MET A 48 -6.10 7.85 13.86
C MET A 48 -6.18 6.39 13.45
N GLY A 49 -5.28 5.90 12.57
CA GLY A 49 -5.25 4.50 12.19
C GLY A 49 -6.48 4.03 11.40
N HIS A 50 -7.18 4.95 10.71
CA HIS A 50 -8.45 4.66 10.01
C HIS A 50 -8.34 3.44 9.09
N LEU A 51 -9.26 2.50 9.25
CA LEU A 51 -9.46 1.38 8.34
C LEU A 51 -10.12 1.87 7.04
N GLY A 52 -9.73 1.25 5.92
CA GLY A 52 -10.28 1.48 4.60
C GLY A 52 -9.62 2.60 3.81
N ILE A 53 -8.52 3.18 4.29
CA ILE A 53 -7.83 4.26 3.54
C ILE A 53 -7.05 3.72 2.33
N GLY A 54 -6.76 2.41 2.31
CA GLY A 54 -5.84 1.79 1.36
C GLY A 54 -6.16 2.10 -0.11
N ILE A 55 -7.38 1.80 -0.55
CA ILE A 55 -7.80 2.00 -1.94
C ILE A 55 -7.91 3.50 -2.29
N PRO A 56 -8.63 4.35 -1.51
CA PRO A 56 -8.71 5.79 -1.80
C PRO A 56 -7.34 6.48 -1.86
N TYR A 57 -6.43 6.16 -0.94
CA TYR A 57 -5.08 6.74 -0.97
C TYR A 57 -4.29 6.25 -2.18
N SER A 58 -4.42 4.99 -2.55
CA SER A 58 -3.74 4.44 -3.73
C SER A 58 -4.21 5.10 -5.03
N VAL A 59 -5.51 5.38 -5.14
CA VAL A 59 -6.08 6.18 -6.23
C VAL A 59 -5.43 7.58 -6.27
N ALA A 60 -5.42 8.29 -5.15
CA ALA A 60 -4.82 9.63 -5.07
C ALA A 60 -3.32 9.63 -5.41
N VAL A 61 -2.56 8.67 -4.88
CA VAL A 61 -1.13 8.52 -5.15
C VAL A 61 -0.88 8.20 -6.62
N LYS A 62 -1.68 7.33 -7.24
CA LYS A 62 -1.51 6.98 -8.67
C LYS A 62 -1.83 8.17 -9.58
N ILE A 63 -2.84 8.97 -9.24
CA ILE A 63 -3.13 10.24 -9.93
C ILE A 63 -1.95 11.22 -9.79
N ALA A 64 -1.40 11.36 -8.58
CA ALA A 64 -0.30 12.30 -8.32
C ALA A 64 1.05 11.84 -8.88
N LYS A 65 1.26 10.53 -9.06
CA LYS A 65 2.52 9.91 -9.52
C LYS A 65 2.22 8.86 -10.60
N PRO A 66 1.77 9.28 -11.80
CA PRO A 66 1.28 8.37 -12.84
C PRO A 66 2.31 7.33 -13.30
N ASP A 67 3.60 7.69 -13.32
CA ASP A 67 4.68 6.81 -13.78
C ASP A 67 5.18 5.83 -12.72
N LYS A 68 4.70 5.95 -11.46
CA LYS A 68 5.17 5.11 -10.36
C LYS A 68 4.25 3.91 -10.14
N THR A 69 4.87 2.78 -9.81
CA THR A 69 4.15 1.62 -9.27
C THR A 69 3.54 1.99 -7.93
N VAL A 70 2.26 1.70 -7.72
CA VAL A 70 1.57 1.92 -6.44
C VAL A 70 1.16 0.56 -5.89
N VAL A 71 1.59 0.29 -4.65
CA VAL A 71 1.31 -0.95 -3.94
C VAL A 71 0.54 -0.62 -2.67
N CYS A 72 -0.69 -1.11 -2.59
CA CYS A 72 -1.56 -1.04 -1.42
C CYS A 72 -1.44 -2.33 -0.61
N LEU A 73 -1.04 -2.23 0.64
CA LEU A 73 -1.08 -3.33 1.61
C LEU A 73 -2.27 -3.08 2.55
N THR A 74 -3.22 -4.01 2.58
CA THR A 74 -4.45 -3.91 3.37
C THR A 74 -4.81 -5.26 3.99
N GLY A 75 -5.50 -5.23 5.12
CA GLY A 75 -6.17 -6.43 5.66
C GLY A 75 -7.53 -6.64 5.01
N ASP A 76 -8.06 -7.85 5.04
CA ASP A 76 -9.38 -8.20 4.48
C ASP A 76 -10.53 -7.36 5.07
N GLY A 77 -10.52 -7.17 6.40
CA GLY A 77 -11.52 -6.35 7.09
C GLY A 77 -11.44 -4.87 6.69
N SER A 78 -10.24 -4.34 6.48
CA SER A 78 -10.01 -2.95 6.08
C SER A 78 -10.36 -2.73 4.60
N PHE A 79 -9.99 -3.68 3.74
CA PHE A 79 -10.24 -3.65 2.29
C PHE A 79 -11.72 -3.41 1.97
N LEU A 80 -12.62 -4.07 2.70
CA LEU A 80 -14.06 -3.99 2.44
C LEU A 80 -14.71 -2.68 2.91
N PHE A 81 -14.05 -1.82 3.69
CA PHE A 81 -14.62 -0.51 4.07
C PHE A 81 -14.84 0.40 2.86
N ASN A 82 -13.90 0.38 1.91
CA ASN A 82 -13.90 1.27 0.75
C ASN A 82 -13.63 0.53 -0.57
N VAL A 83 -14.01 -0.74 -0.67
CA VAL A 83 -13.83 -1.57 -1.88
C VAL A 83 -14.52 -0.99 -3.12
N GLN A 84 -15.57 -0.19 -2.94
CA GLN A 84 -16.26 0.52 -4.01
C GLN A 84 -15.34 1.44 -4.83
N GLU A 85 -14.24 1.93 -4.25
CA GLU A 85 -13.27 2.78 -4.96
C GLU A 85 -12.43 2.01 -6.00
N LEU A 86 -12.55 0.67 -6.06
CA LEU A 86 -12.08 -0.09 -7.21
C LEU A 86 -12.78 0.34 -8.50
N GLU A 87 -14.05 0.74 -8.42
CA GLU A 87 -14.77 1.31 -9.56
C GLU A 87 -14.04 2.57 -10.06
N THR A 88 -13.69 3.49 -9.16
CA THR A 88 -12.94 4.70 -9.49
C THR A 88 -11.60 4.37 -10.13
N ALA A 89 -10.85 3.43 -9.55
CA ALA A 89 -9.55 3.01 -10.08
C ALA A 89 -9.68 2.46 -11.51
N VAL A 90 -10.68 1.61 -11.77
CA VAL A 90 -10.94 1.03 -13.09
C VAL A 90 -11.41 2.09 -14.08
N ARG A 91 -12.40 2.90 -13.72
CA ARG A 91 -12.96 3.96 -14.58
C ARG A 91 -11.90 4.99 -15.01
N LEU A 92 -10.93 5.27 -14.14
CA LEU A 92 -9.83 6.19 -14.41
C LEU A 92 -8.58 5.50 -15.01
N ASN A 93 -8.63 4.19 -15.27
CA ASN A 93 -7.50 3.38 -15.76
C ASN A 93 -6.22 3.56 -14.91
N LEU A 94 -6.37 3.47 -13.58
CA LEU A 94 -5.28 3.64 -12.62
C LEU A 94 -4.76 2.25 -12.18
N PRO A 95 -3.64 1.75 -12.75
CA PRO A 95 -3.10 0.46 -12.34
C PRO A 95 -2.51 0.57 -10.92
N ILE A 96 -3.13 -0.15 -9.99
CA ILE A 96 -2.75 -0.23 -8.58
C ILE A 96 -2.63 -1.71 -8.22
N ILE A 97 -1.55 -2.08 -7.54
CA ILE A 97 -1.37 -3.44 -6.99
C ILE A 97 -1.94 -3.44 -5.58
N ILE A 98 -2.95 -4.27 -5.32
CA ILE A 98 -3.55 -4.42 -3.99
C ILE A 98 -3.21 -5.81 -3.46
N VAL A 99 -2.59 -5.83 -2.28
CA VAL A 99 -2.26 -7.04 -1.53
C VAL A 99 -3.15 -7.07 -0.30
N ILE A 100 -3.91 -8.14 -0.19
CA ILE A 100 -4.74 -8.43 0.98
C ILE A 100 -4.01 -9.50 1.79
N ALA A 101 -3.65 -9.19 3.04
CA ALA A 101 -2.85 -10.07 3.91
C ALA A 101 -3.22 -9.92 5.38
#